data_AF-A0A7Y1UIW3-F1
#
_entry.id   AF-A0A7Y1UIW3-F1
#
_cell.length_a   1.000
_cell.length_b   1.000
_cell.length_c   1.000
_cell.angle_alpha   90.00
_cell.angle_beta   90.00
_cell.angle_gamma   90.00
#
_symmetry.space_group_name_H-M   'P 1'
#
loop_
_entity.id
_entity.type
_entity.pdbx_description
1 polymer ?
#
loop_
_entity_poly.entity_id
_entity_poly.type
_entity_poly.pdbx_seq_one_letter_code
_entity_poly.pdbx_strand_id
1 'polypeptide(L)'
;MGLLLAGPVHAFGFFGGNGLNDGARWDTEPRTVGGVERSLDGGLRFSVTGGSYENFRDEFRWSGTPPPVAEFRQAVLDAFAAWEAVDPVTGLQSELVFTEDFTVAVTVGRTTGAEIDLIATDRGNSGRNAYTRLNWGNYKNFLLTSGTRIRAQPISGADVEMNNNSGARWSLAVFRTVLAHEIGHAIGLRDVDVDAGPNGRYVDDNYDGTTSATAAATLTNSFALLVNPLDPPASPLTLYTVANGNPGFDSPGALVFMETSISSAFNPRLVPLTNDEYAGRQFLYPSVRPRYQLAAAVERLGDRVRISWQGLPTRSYWVDHSDDGTTWTTINGSPVPAAASGRTETDDTDAMRLDGPAGLYRVRLAGP
;
A
#
# COMPACT_ATOMS: atom_id res chain seq x y z
N MET A 1 -20.10 18.09 -30.85
CA MET A 1 -19.73 18.08 -29.42
C MET A 1 -18.63 17.05 -29.26
N GLY A 2 -17.38 17.48 -29.04
CA GLY A 2 -16.31 16.56 -28.70
C GLY A 2 -16.59 15.97 -27.32
N LEU A 3 -16.51 14.65 -27.16
CA LEU A 3 -16.42 14.03 -25.85
C LEU A 3 -15.14 14.60 -25.21
N LEU A 4 -15.29 15.51 -24.23
CA LEU A 4 -14.25 15.73 -23.26
C LEU A 4 -14.07 14.40 -22.54
N LEU A 5 -12.95 13.72 -22.82
CA LEU A 5 -12.54 12.55 -22.07
C LEU A 5 -12.35 13.02 -20.62
N ALA A 6 -13.13 12.48 -19.70
CA ALA A 6 -12.99 12.79 -18.29
C ALA A 6 -11.57 12.43 -17.83
N GLY A 7 -10.94 13.34 -17.08
CA GLY A 7 -9.64 13.12 -16.48
C GLY A 7 -9.79 12.36 -15.16
N PRO A 8 -8.74 11.66 -14.69
CA PRO A 8 -8.72 11.18 -13.32
C PRO A 8 -8.89 12.37 -12.37
N VAL A 9 -9.68 12.17 -11.31
CA VAL A 9 -9.78 13.08 -10.18
C VAL A 9 -8.74 12.73 -9.16
N HIS A 10 -8.22 13.79 -8.58
CA HIS A 10 -7.06 13.81 -7.75
C HIS A 10 -7.54 13.98 -6.32
N ALA A 11 -7.79 12.87 -5.63
CA ALA A 11 -8.30 12.91 -4.28
C ALA A 11 -8.13 11.62 -3.49
N PHE A 12 -8.03 11.76 -2.17
CA PHE A 12 -8.18 10.65 -1.25
C PHE A 12 -8.92 11.07 0.02
N GLY A 13 -9.48 10.07 0.69
CA GLY A 13 -9.93 10.14 2.08
C GLY A 13 -9.22 9.06 2.88
N PHE A 14 -9.30 9.15 4.21
CA PHE A 14 -8.74 8.12 5.09
C PHE A 14 -9.61 7.91 6.33
N PHE A 15 -9.58 6.69 6.87
CA PHE A 15 -10.35 6.32 8.05
C PHE A 15 -9.74 6.90 9.33
N GLY A 16 -10.55 7.18 10.35
CA GLY A 16 -10.06 7.52 11.69
C GLY A 16 -9.29 8.85 11.79
N GLY A 17 -9.44 9.75 10.82
CA GLY A 17 -8.82 11.08 10.84
C GLY A 17 -9.55 12.07 11.74
N ASN A 18 -8.80 13.01 12.30
CA ASN A 18 -9.30 14.23 12.95
C ASN A 18 -8.56 15.43 12.36
N GLY A 19 -9.20 16.11 11.40
CA GLY A 19 -8.46 16.94 10.46
C GLY A 19 -7.49 16.08 9.64
N LEU A 20 -6.29 16.60 9.37
CA LEU A 20 -5.19 15.85 8.75
C LEU A 20 -4.39 15.00 9.76
N ASN A 21 -4.77 15.05 11.04
CA ASN A 21 -4.14 14.22 12.06
C ASN A 21 -4.83 12.86 12.15
N ASP A 22 -4.24 11.98 12.95
CA ASP A 22 -4.71 10.63 13.17
C ASP A 22 -4.64 9.77 11.90
N GLY A 23 -5.67 8.99 11.64
CA GLY A 23 -5.71 8.12 10.48
C GLY A 23 -5.42 6.68 10.81
N ALA A 24 -6.22 5.80 10.25
CA ALA A 24 -6.10 4.38 10.48
C ALA A 24 -5.09 3.77 9.50
N ARG A 25 -4.19 2.95 10.02
CA ARG A 25 -3.06 2.42 9.26
C ARG A 25 -2.47 1.16 9.89
N TRP A 26 -1.74 0.39 9.10
CA TRP A 26 -0.89 -0.68 9.60
C TRP A 26 0.31 -0.10 10.35
N ASP A 27 0.79 -0.83 11.35
CA ASP A 27 1.89 -0.42 12.20
C ASP A 27 3.23 -0.62 11.51
N THR A 28 4.15 0.33 11.65
CA THR A 28 5.53 0.18 11.18
C THR A 28 6.38 -0.60 12.18
N GLU A 29 6.00 -0.59 13.47
CA GLU A 29 6.67 -1.35 14.51
C GLU A 29 6.08 -2.77 14.61
N PRO A 30 6.92 -3.80 14.88
CA PRO A 30 6.44 -5.17 15.07
C PRO A 30 5.31 -5.23 16.08
N ARG A 31 4.21 -5.88 15.71
CA ARG A 31 3.03 -5.93 16.56
C ARG A 31 2.37 -7.28 16.54
N THR A 32 2.30 -7.91 17.70
CA THR A 32 1.57 -9.16 17.86
C THR A 32 0.17 -8.93 18.42
N VAL A 33 -0.87 -9.42 17.73
CA VAL A 33 -2.26 -9.46 18.21
C VAL A 33 -2.72 -10.91 18.21
N GLY A 34 -3.14 -11.42 19.38
CA GLY A 34 -3.58 -12.81 19.51
C GLY A 34 -2.51 -13.86 19.15
N GLY A 35 -1.23 -13.53 19.35
CA GLY A 35 -0.09 -14.41 19.02
C GLY A 35 0.37 -14.35 17.55
N VAL A 36 -0.26 -13.51 16.72
CA VAL A 36 0.07 -13.34 15.30
C VAL A 36 0.66 -11.95 15.07
N GLU A 37 1.75 -11.85 14.32
CA GLU A 37 2.35 -10.59 13.84
C GLU A 37 1.38 -9.91 12.83
N ARG A 38 1.14 -8.60 13.00
CA ARG A 38 0.11 -7.78 12.33
C ARG A 38 0.63 -6.40 11.94
N SER A 39 1.91 -6.28 11.57
CA SER A 39 2.53 -5.00 11.22
C SER A 39 3.16 -5.06 9.84
N LEU A 40 3.72 -3.93 9.41
CA LEU A 40 4.52 -3.86 8.19
C LEU A 40 5.89 -4.56 8.34
N ASP A 41 6.25 -5.03 9.54
CA ASP A 41 7.51 -5.74 9.79
C ASP A 41 7.52 -7.13 9.15
N GLY A 42 8.12 -7.22 7.95
CA GLY A 42 8.09 -8.44 7.13
C GLY A 42 7.02 -8.41 6.02
N GLY A 43 6.24 -7.34 5.94
CA GLY A 43 5.18 -7.14 4.95
C GLY A 43 3.83 -7.72 5.37
N LEU A 44 2.77 -7.19 4.78
CA LEU A 44 1.40 -7.60 5.00
C LEU A 44 1.10 -8.89 4.24
N ARG A 45 0.67 -9.92 4.95
CA ARG A 45 0.30 -11.20 4.37
C ARG A 45 -1.15 -11.18 3.91
N PHE A 46 -1.41 -11.74 2.74
CA PHE A 46 -2.77 -11.97 2.27
C PHE A 46 -3.03 -13.44 1.95
N SER A 47 -4.27 -13.87 2.18
CA SER A 47 -4.75 -15.20 1.83
C SER A 47 -6.02 -15.13 1.01
N VAL A 48 -6.43 -16.25 0.40
CA VAL A 48 -7.63 -16.33 -0.43
C VAL A 48 -8.53 -17.47 0.03
N THR A 49 -9.84 -17.27 -0.09
CA THR A 49 -10.82 -18.35 0.15
C THR A 49 -10.52 -19.54 -0.75
N GLY A 50 -10.53 -20.74 -0.16
CA GLY A 50 -10.16 -21.98 -0.85
C GLY A 50 -8.66 -22.26 -0.93
N GLY A 51 -7.80 -21.35 -0.42
CA GLY A 51 -6.35 -21.58 -0.25
C GLY A 51 -5.54 -21.70 -1.55
N SER A 52 -6.13 -21.36 -2.69
CA SER A 52 -5.42 -21.30 -3.97
C SER A 52 -6.11 -20.34 -4.94
N TYR A 53 -5.35 -19.81 -5.90
CA TYR A 53 -5.90 -18.98 -6.96
C TYR A 53 -6.96 -19.67 -7.80
N GLU A 54 -6.80 -20.97 -8.06
CA GLU A 54 -7.77 -21.75 -8.83
C GLU A 54 -9.10 -21.86 -8.09
N ASN A 55 -9.07 -22.29 -6.83
CA ASN A 55 -10.27 -22.39 -6.00
C ASN A 55 -10.94 -21.02 -5.87
N PHE A 56 -10.16 -19.97 -5.57
CA PHE A 56 -10.71 -18.62 -5.41
C PHE A 56 -11.33 -18.07 -6.71
N ARG A 57 -10.69 -18.27 -7.86
CA ARG A 57 -11.23 -17.89 -9.18
C ARG A 57 -12.57 -18.57 -9.45
N ASP A 58 -12.69 -19.84 -9.09
CA ASP A 58 -13.83 -20.69 -9.41
C ASP A 58 -15.05 -20.43 -8.53
N GLU A 59 -14.87 -19.71 -7.43
CA GLU A 59 -15.98 -19.15 -6.64
C GLU A 59 -16.79 -18.12 -7.45
N PHE A 60 -16.15 -17.37 -8.35
CA PHE A 60 -16.79 -16.29 -9.08
C PHE A 60 -17.55 -16.78 -10.32
N ARG A 61 -18.44 -15.93 -10.82
CA ARG A 61 -19.07 -16.11 -12.12
C ARG A 61 -18.55 -15.10 -13.12
N TRP A 62 -18.08 -15.59 -14.25
CA TRP A 62 -17.44 -14.77 -15.27
C TRP A 62 -18.44 -14.39 -16.37
N SER A 63 -18.28 -13.20 -16.98
CA SER A 63 -19.09 -12.71 -18.11
C SER A 63 -18.81 -13.45 -19.42
N GLY A 64 -18.00 -14.51 -19.37
CA GLY A 64 -17.56 -15.36 -20.47
C GLY A 64 -16.85 -16.58 -19.91
N THR A 65 -15.93 -17.16 -20.69
CA THR A 65 -15.06 -18.23 -20.19
C THR A 65 -14.25 -17.73 -18.98
N PRO A 66 -14.16 -18.51 -17.88
CA PRO A 66 -13.27 -18.17 -16.76
C PRO A 66 -11.85 -17.92 -17.25
N PRO A 67 -11.14 -16.90 -16.71
CA PRO A 67 -9.77 -16.64 -17.10
C PRO A 67 -8.86 -17.83 -16.74
N PRO A 68 -7.77 -18.06 -17.49
CA PRO A 68 -6.72 -18.99 -17.06
C PRO A 68 -6.23 -18.65 -15.64
N VAL A 69 -5.89 -19.67 -14.83
CA VAL A 69 -5.45 -19.46 -13.43
C VAL A 69 -4.26 -18.49 -13.34
N ALA A 70 -3.32 -18.58 -14.29
CA ALA A 70 -2.16 -17.70 -14.33
C ALA A 70 -2.55 -16.22 -14.56
N GLU A 71 -3.52 -15.94 -15.44
CA GLU A 71 -4.01 -14.58 -15.67
C GLU A 71 -4.77 -14.05 -14.45
N PHE A 72 -5.57 -14.91 -13.80
CA PHE A 72 -6.26 -14.55 -12.56
C PHE A 72 -5.27 -14.23 -11.43
N ARG A 73 -4.25 -15.08 -11.24
CA ARG A 73 -3.16 -14.83 -10.29
C ARG A 73 -2.48 -13.49 -10.57
N GLN A 74 -2.11 -13.24 -11.82
CA GLN A 74 -1.45 -11.98 -12.16
C GLN A 74 -2.36 -10.78 -11.88
N ALA A 75 -3.67 -10.88 -12.14
CA ALA A 75 -4.60 -9.81 -11.82
C ALA A 75 -4.69 -9.53 -10.31
N VAL A 76 -4.68 -10.56 -9.45
CA VAL A 76 -4.64 -10.37 -7.99
C VAL A 76 -3.33 -9.69 -7.58
N LEU A 77 -2.19 -10.17 -8.09
CA LEU A 77 -0.88 -9.60 -7.78
C LEU A 77 -0.75 -8.15 -8.27
N ASP A 78 -1.23 -7.83 -9.47
CA ASP A 78 -1.27 -6.47 -10.01
C ASP A 78 -2.07 -5.53 -9.11
N ALA A 79 -3.17 -6.02 -8.52
CA ALA A 79 -4.02 -5.21 -7.64
C ALA A 79 -3.29 -4.82 -6.33
N PHE A 80 -2.48 -5.72 -5.76
CA PHE A 80 -1.61 -5.41 -4.64
C PHE A 80 -0.41 -4.55 -5.06
N ALA A 81 0.25 -4.90 -6.16
CA ALA A 81 1.43 -4.19 -6.67
C ALA A 81 1.14 -2.73 -7.02
N ALA A 82 -0.09 -2.40 -7.40
CA ALA A 82 -0.53 -1.01 -7.60
C ALA A 82 -0.25 -0.13 -6.36
N TRP A 83 -0.42 -0.68 -5.15
CA TRP A 83 -0.18 0.01 -3.89
C TRP A 83 1.27 -0.06 -3.39
N GLU A 84 2.12 -0.91 -3.95
CA GLU A 84 3.57 -0.95 -3.68
C GLU A 84 4.36 -0.05 -4.64
N ALA A 85 3.83 0.19 -5.83
CA ALA A 85 4.54 0.83 -6.93
C ALA A 85 5.14 2.19 -6.54
N VAL A 86 6.33 2.49 -7.07
CA VAL A 86 6.92 3.83 -6.89
C VAL A 86 6.01 4.86 -7.51
N ASP A 87 5.69 5.92 -6.76
CA ASP A 87 4.92 7.04 -7.31
C ASP A 87 5.70 7.64 -8.49
N PRO A 88 5.15 7.60 -9.73
CA PRO A 88 5.87 8.05 -10.91
C PRO A 88 6.11 9.57 -10.94
N VAL A 89 5.40 10.36 -10.13
CA VAL A 89 5.55 11.82 -10.07
C VAL A 89 6.53 12.24 -9.00
N THR A 90 6.36 11.76 -7.76
CA THR A 90 7.24 12.15 -6.65
C THR A 90 8.52 11.32 -6.59
N GLY A 91 8.52 10.12 -7.20
CA GLY A 91 9.58 9.12 -7.05
C GLY A 91 9.57 8.42 -5.68
N LEU A 92 8.60 8.73 -4.82
CA LEU A 92 8.51 8.16 -3.47
C LEU A 92 7.99 6.73 -3.50
N GLN A 93 8.60 5.88 -2.68
CA GLN A 93 8.19 4.50 -2.46
C GLN A 93 7.20 4.41 -1.29
N SER A 94 6.71 3.22 -0.99
CA SER A 94 5.96 2.92 0.22
C SER A 94 6.64 1.79 0.98
N GLU A 95 6.37 1.71 2.28
CA GLU A 95 6.78 0.56 3.10
C GLU A 95 5.87 -0.65 2.93
N LEU A 96 4.72 -0.47 2.27
CA LEU A 96 3.82 -1.57 1.95
C LEU A 96 4.54 -2.62 1.10
N VAL A 97 4.51 -3.85 1.60
CA VAL A 97 4.84 -5.07 0.87
C VAL A 97 3.73 -6.06 1.17
N PHE A 98 3.29 -6.78 0.15
CA PHE A 98 2.27 -7.79 0.24
C PHE A 98 2.86 -9.16 -0.09
N THR A 99 2.62 -10.13 0.78
CA THR A 99 3.12 -11.50 0.61
C THR A 99 1.95 -12.48 0.61
N GLU A 100 1.91 -13.38 -0.38
CA GLU A 100 0.96 -14.49 -0.43
C GLU A 100 1.23 -15.45 0.76
N ASP A 101 0.21 -15.76 1.57
CA ASP A 101 0.27 -16.78 2.64
C ASP A 101 -0.99 -17.66 2.64
N PHE A 102 -1.04 -18.61 1.71
CA PHE A 102 -2.16 -19.56 1.60
C PHE A 102 -2.09 -20.71 2.60
N THR A 103 -1.08 -20.73 3.48
CA THR A 103 -1.00 -21.72 4.56
C THR A 103 -1.99 -21.40 5.68
N VAL A 104 -2.44 -20.15 5.77
CA VAL A 104 -3.44 -19.69 6.72
C VAL A 104 -4.82 -19.78 6.08
N ALA A 105 -5.71 -20.53 6.73
CA ALA A 105 -7.09 -20.67 6.28
C ALA A 105 -7.90 -19.38 6.49
N VAL A 106 -8.55 -18.93 5.42
CA VAL A 106 -9.48 -17.80 5.44
C VAL A 106 -10.78 -18.20 6.14
N THR A 107 -11.24 -17.37 7.09
CA THR A 107 -12.51 -17.56 7.80
C THR A 107 -13.36 -16.31 7.72
N VAL A 108 -14.56 -16.43 7.14
CA VAL A 108 -15.47 -15.28 6.96
C VAL A 108 -15.86 -14.65 8.29
N GLY A 109 -15.76 -13.32 8.36
CA GLY A 109 -16.16 -12.53 9.53
C GLY A 109 -15.19 -12.63 10.70
N ARG A 110 -13.99 -13.19 10.47
CA ARG A 110 -12.96 -13.34 11.49
C ARG A 110 -11.62 -12.85 10.93
N THR A 111 -11.31 -11.60 11.23
CA THR A 111 -10.03 -10.92 10.95
C THR A 111 -8.86 -11.43 11.82
N THR A 112 -8.88 -12.71 12.22
CA THR A 112 -7.79 -13.36 12.97
C THR A 112 -7.01 -14.37 12.13
N GLY A 113 -7.18 -14.36 10.79
CA GLY A 113 -6.48 -15.17 9.79
C GLY A 113 -5.17 -14.52 9.29
N ALA A 114 -5.01 -14.33 7.98
CA ALA A 114 -3.94 -13.49 7.44
C ALA A 114 -4.18 -12.02 7.85
N GLU A 115 -3.27 -11.11 7.47
CA GLU A 115 -3.50 -9.67 7.71
C GLU A 115 -4.58 -9.14 6.79
N ILE A 116 -4.62 -9.62 5.54
CA ILE A 116 -5.65 -9.30 4.55
C ILE A 116 -6.24 -10.61 4.00
N ASP A 117 -7.46 -10.97 4.39
CA ASP A 117 -8.13 -12.16 3.86
C ASP A 117 -9.01 -11.76 2.65
N LEU A 118 -8.80 -12.38 1.48
CA LEU A 118 -9.65 -12.21 0.30
C LEU A 118 -10.76 -13.26 0.27
N ILE A 119 -12.00 -12.78 0.27
CA ILE A 119 -13.19 -13.58 0.49
C ILE A 119 -14.14 -13.49 -0.69
N ALA A 120 -14.56 -14.64 -1.21
CA ALA A 120 -15.67 -14.74 -2.15
C ALA A 120 -16.95 -15.01 -1.35
N THR A 121 -17.92 -14.11 -1.42
CA THR A 121 -19.15 -14.21 -0.60
C THR A 121 -20.39 -13.85 -1.40
N ASP A 122 -21.51 -14.53 -1.13
CA ASP A 122 -22.77 -14.22 -1.78
C ASP A 122 -23.42 -13.03 -1.08
N ARG A 123 -23.43 -11.87 -1.76
CA ARG A 123 -24.04 -10.63 -1.23
C ARG A 123 -25.52 -10.47 -1.61
N GLY A 124 -26.16 -11.49 -2.19
CA GLY A 124 -27.59 -11.51 -2.51
C GLY A 124 -28.02 -10.56 -3.63
N ASN A 125 -27.08 -9.98 -4.38
CA ASN A 125 -27.37 -9.03 -5.46
C ASN A 125 -26.49 -9.31 -6.69
N SER A 126 -26.92 -8.84 -7.87
CA SER A 126 -26.19 -9.02 -9.14
C SER A 126 -25.07 -7.99 -9.37
N GLY A 127 -24.83 -7.08 -8.43
CA GLY A 127 -23.80 -6.06 -8.53
C GLY A 127 -22.40 -6.66 -8.43
N ARG A 128 -21.46 -6.11 -9.20
CA ARG A 128 -20.02 -6.41 -9.09
C ARG A 128 -19.42 -5.53 -7.99
N ASN A 129 -19.88 -5.74 -6.76
CA ASN A 129 -19.45 -4.98 -5.59
C ASN A 129 -18.54 -5.82 -4.72
N ALA A 130 -17.74 -5.10 -3.93
CA ALA A 130 -16.97 -5.66 -2.85
C ALA A 130 -17.12 -4.75 -1.62
N TYR A 131 -16.51 -5.15 -0.51
CA TYR A 131 -16.46 -4.35 0.70
C TYR A 131 -15.32 -4.83 1.59
N THR A 132 -14.61 -3.88 2.18
CA THR A 132 -13.53 -4.17 3.11
C THR A 132 -13.98 -4.02 4.56
N ARG A 133 -13.81 -5.06 5.35
CA ARG A 133 -13.95 -5.04 6.82
C ARG A 133 -12.59 -4.80 7.44
N LEU A 134 -12.57 -3.90 8.42
CA LEU A 134 -11.36 -3.56 9.15
C LEU A 134 -11.54 -3.87 10.62
N ASN A 135 -10.51 -4.45 11.23
CA ASN A 135 -10.41 -4.62 12.67
C ASN A 135 -9.46 -3.58 13.24
N TRP A 136 -10.01 -2.76 14.11
CA TRP A 136 -9.30 -1.61 14.66
C TRP A 136 -8.84 -1.88 16.08
N GLY A 137 -7.59 -1.52 16.37
CA GLY A 137 -7.14 -1.38 17.74
C GLY A 137 -7.50 -0.01 18.33
N ASN A 138 -7.12 0.17 19.59
CA ASN A 138 -7.20 1.47 20.25
C ASN A 138 -6.15 2.44 19.68
N TYR A 139 -6.50 3.73 19.65
CA TYR A 139 -5.55 4.78 19.28
C TYR A 139 -4.28 4.71 20.10
N LYS A 140 -3.14 4.90 19.43
CA LYS A 140 -1.82 4.99 20.07
C LYS A 140 -0.91 5.92 19.27
N ASN A 141 0.26 6.20 19.82
CA ASN A 141 1.30 6.93 19.08
C ASN A 141 2.08 5.96 18.20
N PHE A 142 2.22 6.31 16.93
CA PHE A 142 3.01 5.61 15.91
C PHE A 142 4.25 6.45 15.62
N LEU A 143 5.36 5.78 15.35
CA LEU A 143 6.51 6.38 14.71
C LEU A 143 6.44 6.05 13.22
N LEU A 144 6.10 7.03 12.40
CA LEU A 144 6.15 6.86 10.95
C LEU A 144 7.60 6.61 10.51
N THR A 145 7.78 5.94 9.38
CA THR A 145 9.10 5.76 8.75
C THR A 145 9.77 7.07 8.35
N SER A 146 9.01 8.16 8.31
CA SER A 146 9.54 9.51 8.19
C SER A 146 10.22 10.05 9.46
N GLY A 147 10.08 9.37 10.59
CA GLY A 147 10.52 9.83 11.92
C GLY A 147 9.46 10.65 12.65
N THR A 148 8.36 11.03 12.00
CA THR A 148 7.29 11.80 12.64
C THR A 148 6.43 10.91 13.52
N ARG A 149 6.16 11.40 14.74
CA ARG A 149 5.21 10.76 15.65
C ARG A 149 3.82 11.30 15.40
N ILE A 150 2.90 10.41 15.14
CA ILE A 150 1.48 10.74 15.04
C ILE A 150 0.70 9.88 16.03
N ARG A 151 -0.43 10.39 16.52
CA ARG A 151 -1.47 9.51 17.02
C ARG A 151 -2.14 8.85 15.81
N ALA A 152 -2.53 7.58 15.89
CA ALA A 152 -3.22 6.89 14.80
C ALA A 152 -3.99 5.67 15.34
N GLN A 153 -4.90 5.13 14.53
CA GLN A 153 -5.66 3.93 14.86
C GLN A 153 -5.06 2.71 14.15
N PRO A 154 -4.54 1.70 14.87
CA PRO A 154 -3.94 0.52 14.24
C PRO A 154 -4.99 -0.32 13.54
N ILE A 155 -4.73 -0.67 12.28
CA ILE A 155 -5.34 -1.82 11.63
C ILE A 155 -4.68 -3.06 12.20
N SER A 156 -5.50 -4.07 12.53
CA SER A 156 -5.04 -5.33 13.11
C SER A 156 -5.50 -6.56 12.32
N GLY A 157 -6.23 -6.33 11.22
CA GLY A 157 -6.80 -7.33 10.34
C GLY A 157 -7.76 -6.66 9.36
N ALA A 158 -7.77 -7.13 8.12
CA ALA A 158 -8.68 -6.70 7.08
C ALA A 158 -9.25 -7.91 6.34
N ASP A 159 -10.54 -7.88 6.01
CA ASP A 159 -11.17 -8.86 5.13
C ASP A 159 -11.74 -8.14 3.92
N VAL A 160 -11.36 -8.53 2.71
CA VAL A 160 -11.92 -8.00 1.46
C VAL A 160 -12.95 -8.99 0.94
N GLU A 161 -14.23 -8.64 1.02
CA GLU A 161 -15.35 -9.47 0.61
C GLU A 161 -15.85 -9.09 -0.79
N MET A 162 -15.57 -9.93 -1.78
CA MET A 162 -16.01 -9.75 -3.17
C MET A 162 -17.26 -10.59 -3.47
N ASN A 163 -18.24 -9.99 -4.14
CA ASN A 163 -19.52 -10.64 -4.42
C ASN A 163 -19.38 -11.79 -5.42
N ASN A 164 -19.69 -13.02 -5.00
CA ASN A 164 -19.72 -14.21 -5.86
C ASN A 164 -21.14 -14.65 -6.24
N ASN A 165 -22.17 -13.85 -5.92
CA ASN A 165 -23.55 -14.14 -6.27
C ASN A 165 -23.69 -14.53 -7.75
N SER A 166 -24.58 -15.49 -8.03
CA SER A 166 -24.76 -16.00 -9.39
C SER A 166 -25.17 -14.93 -10.43
N GLY A 167 -25.71 -13.79 -10.03
CA GLY A 167 -26.00 -12.65 -10.91
C GLY A 167 -24.82 -11.70 -11.13
N ALA A 168 -23.79 -11.72 -10.27
CA ALA A 168 -22.60 -10.89 -10.38
C ALA A 168 -21.62 -11.48 -11.40
N ARG A 169 -21.71 -11.02 -12.66
CA ARG A 169 -20.87 -11.48 -13.77
C ARG A 169 -19.61 -10.63 -13.90
N TRP A 170 -18.48 -11.16 -13.45
CA TRP A 170 -17.18 -10.50 -13.47
C TRP A 170 -16.48 -10.62 -14.82
N SER A 171 -15.78 -9.57 -15.23
CA SER A 171 -14.66 -9.69 -16.17
C SER A 171 -13.36 -9.56 -15.37
N LEU A 172 -12.26 -10.11 -15.89
CA LEU A 172 -10.97 -10.08 -15.18
C LEU A 172 -10.54 -8.64 -14.84
N ALA A 173 -10.76 -7.71 -15.76
CA ALA A 173 -10.36 -6.33 -15.56
C ALA A 173 -11.27 -5.58 -14.54
N VAL A 174 -12.58 -5.84 -14.51
CA VAL A 174 -13.45 -5.29 -13.44
C VAL A 174 -13.08 -5.88 -12.08
N PHE A 175 -12.82 -7.19 -12.03
CA PHE A 175 -12.37 -7.86 -10.80
C PHE A 175 -11.11 -7.21 -10.25
N ARG A 176 -10.09 -7.02 -11.11
CA ARG A 176 -8.84 -6.35 -10.75
C ARG A 176 -9.09 -4.92 -10.25
N THR A 177 -9.96 -4.15 -10.90
CA THR A 177 -10.27 -2.75 -10.54
C THR A 177 -10.87 -2.67 -9.15
N VAL A 178 -11.91 -3.47 -8.92
CA VAL A 178 -12.59 -3.52 -7.63
C VAL A 178 -11.64 -4.03 -6.55
N LEU A 179 -10.87 -5.08 -6.81
CA LEU A 179 -9.91 -5.59 -5.83
C LEU A 179 -8.85 -4.54 -5.44
N ALA A 180 -8.28 -3.83 -6.41
CA ALA A 180 -7.31 -2.76 -6.12
C ALA A 180 -7.94 -1.64 -5.27
N HIS A 181 -9.18 -1.25 -5.55
CA HIS A 181 -9.91 -0.26 -4.76
C HIS A 181 -10.10 -0.73 -3.31
N GLU A 182 -10.54 -1.98 -3.11
CA GLU A 182 -10.72 -2.54 -1.77
C GLU A 182 -9.41 -2.72 -1.01
N ILE A 183 -8.30 -3.02 -1.69
CA ILE A 183 -6.98 -3.01 -1.05
C ILE A 183 -6.63 -1.60 -0.54
N GLY A 184 -7.06 -0.54 -1.24
CA GLY A 184 -6.99 0.84 -0.76
C GLY A 184 -7.65 1.01 0.61
N HIS A 185 -8.84 0.44 0.79
CA HIS A 185 -9.48 0.39 2.11
C HIS A 185 -8.72 -0.47 3.12
N ALA A 186 -8.21 -1.63 2.69
CA ALA A 186 -7.44 -2.53 3.54
C ALA A 186 -6.19 -1.86 4.12
N ILE A 187 -5.65 -0.84 3.44
CA ILE A 187 -4.53 -0.01 3.93
C ILE A 187 -4.99 1.31 4.58
N GLY A 188 -6.28 1.55 4.78
CA GLY A 188 -6.79 2.69 5.55
C GLY A 188 -7.27 3.90 4.73
N LEU A 189 -7.25 3.83 3.39
CA LEU A 189 -7.91 4.84 2.55
C LEU A 189 -9.43 4.66 2.59
N ARG A 190 -10.16 5.73 2.34
CA ARG A 190 -11.61 5.75 2.45
C ARG A 190 -12.25 6.20 1.15
N ASP A 191 -13.47 5.74 0.93
CA ASP A 191 -14.35 6.32 -0.08
C ASP A 191 -14.51 7.82 0.17
N VAL A 192 -14.30 8.62 -0.86
CA VAL A 192 -14.36 10.08 -0.74
C VAL A 192 -15.80 10.61 -0.79
N ASP A 193 -16.73 9.82 -1.34
CA ASP A 193 -18.12 10.20 -1.62
C ASP A 193 -19.11 9.74 -0.54
N VAL A 194 -18.76 8.79 0.33
CA VAL A 194 -19.70 8.29 1.38
C VAL A 194 -19.95 9.31 2.50
N ASP A 195 -19.10 10.34 2.64
CA ASP A 195 -19.07 11.19 3.84
C ASP A 195 -19.09 12.69 3.57
N ALA A 196 -20.00 13.12 2.68
CA ALA A 196 -20.34 14.52 2.43
C ALA A 196 -21.02 15.25 3.63
N GLY A 197 -20.87 14.75 4.86
CA GLY A 197 -21.40 15.39 6.07
C GLY A 197 -20.64 16.67 6.46
N PRO A 198 -21.15 17.44 7.43
CA PRO A 198 -20.37 18.50 8.07
C PRO A 198 -19.13 17.86 8.71
N ASN A 199 -17.95 18.40 8.44
CA ASN A 199 -16.61 17.77 8.66
C ASN A 199 -16.14 16.87 7.51
N GLY A 200 -16.36 17.27 6.25
CA GLY A 200 -15.97 16.51 5.07
C GLY A 200 -14.55 15.94 5.16
N ARG A 201 -14.33 14.80 4.49
CA ARG A 201 -13.11 14.00 4.66
C ARG A 201 -12.30 13.83 3.37
N TYR A 202 -12.73 14.50 2.32
CA TYR A 202 -12.01 14.60 1.06
C TYR A 202 -10.82 15.53 1.27
N VAL A 203 -9.61 15.00 1.12
CA VAL A 203 -8.36 15.75 1.27
C VAL A 203 -7.96 16.32 -0.08
N ASP A 204 -7.72 17.62 -0.13
CA ASP A 204 -7.33 18.37 -1.34
C ASP A 204 -6.63 19.68 -0.94
N ASP A 205 -6.01 20.38 -1.89
CA ASP A 205 -5.37 21.67 -1.67
C ASP A 205 -6.32 22.86 -1.93
N ASN A 206 -7.29 22.73 -2.83
CA ASN A 206 -8.00 23.92 -3.32
C ASN A 206 -9.48 23.75 -3.74
N TYR A 207 -10.15 22.63 -3.43
CA TYR A 207 -11.50 22.32 -3.92
C TYR A 207 -12.49 23.51 -3.93
N ASP A 208 -13.10 23.76 -5.10
CA ASP A 208 -14.11 24.79 -5.33
C ASP A 208 -15.37 24.22 -5.98
N GLY A 209 -16.37 23.90 -5.16
CA GLY A 209 -17.68 23.41 -5.58
C GLY A 209 -18.70 24.48 -6.02
N THR A 210 -18.29 25.72 -6.31
CA THR A 210 -19.24 26.80 -6.66
C THR A 210 -19.99 26.57 -7.98
N THR A 211 -19.35 25.95 -8.97
CA THR A 211 -19.92 25.62 -10.28
C THR A 211 -19.41 24.28 -10.76
N SER A 212 -20.07 23.66 -11.74
CA SER A 212 -19.59 22.40 -12.34
C SER A 212 -18.20 22.53 -12.94
N ALA A 213 -17.88 23.70 -13.47
CA ALA A 213 -16.60 23.96 -14.12
C ALA A 213 -15.47 24.13 -13.10
N THR A 214 -15.71 24.86 -12.00
CA THR A 214 -14.74 24.99 -10.91
C THR A 214 -14.56 23.68 -10.17
N ALA A 215 -15.65 22.94 -9.90
CA ALA A 215 -15.57 21.63 -9.28
C ALA A 215 -14.75 20.66 -10.12
N ALA A 216 -15.03 20.55 -11.42
CA ALA A 216 -14.25 19.70 -12.32
C ALA A 216 -12.77 20.14 -12.40
N ALA A 217 -12.50 21.45 -12.42
CA ALA A 217 -11.14 21.95 -12.48
C ALA A 217 -10.33 21.61 -11.21
N THR A 218 -10.92 21.78 -10.02
CA THR A 218 -10.22 21.52 -8.75
C THR A 218 -10.14 20.04 -8.44
N LEU A 219 -11.20 19.27 -8.70
CA LEU A 219 -11.18 17.82 -8.57
C LEU A 219 -10.10 17.19 -9.48
N THR A 220 -9.74 17.82 -10.60
CA THR A 220 -8.76 17.25 -11.54
C THR A 220 -7.36 17.85 -11.45
N ASN A 221 -7.04 18.66 -10.42
CA ASN A 221 -5.67 19.09 -10.19
C ASN A 221 -4.92 18.16 -9.23
N SER A 222 -3.74 17.69 -9.63
CA SER A 222 -2.92 16.85 -8.75
C SER A 222 -2.29 17.67 -7.62
N PHE A 223 -2.45 17.22 -6.39
CA PHE A 223 -1.75 17.72 -5.20
C PHE A 223 -0.64 16.78 -4.73
N ALA A 224 -0.28 15.74 -5.50
CA ALA A 224 0.67 14.72 -5.07
C ALA A 224 2.02 15.26 -4.55
N LEU A 225 2.53 16.35 -5.16
CA LEU A 225 3.76 17.03 -4.73
C LEU A 225 3.61 17.88 -3.45
N LEU A 226 2.40 18.07 -2.95
CA LEU A 226 2.11 18.84 -1.75
C LEU A 226 2.10 17.98 -0.48
N VAL A 227 1.96 16.65 -0.60
CA VAL A 227 2.10 15.77 0.56
C VAL A 227 3.50 15.95 1.14
N ASN A 228 3.58 16.38 2.39
CA ASN A 228 4.83 16.44 3.13
C ASN A 228 5.12 15.03 3.66
N PRO A 229 6.05 14.28 3.05
CA PRO A 229 6.28 12.90 3.49
C PRO A 229 7.05 12.86 4.82
N LEU A 230 7.66 13.97 5.25
CA LEU A 230 8.31 14.04 6.55
C LEU A 230 7.27 14.21 7.66
N ASP A 231 6.27 15.04 7.45
CA ASP A 231 5.20 15.33 8.40
C ASP A 231 3.86 15.45 7.66
N PRO A 232 3.18 14.32 7.36
CA PRO A 232 1.95 14.34 6.55
C PRO A 232 0.85 15.27 7.10
N PRO A 233 0.58 15.32 8.43
CA PRO A 233 -0.36 16.28 8.99
C PRO A 233 -0.02 17.76 8.73
N ALA A 234 1.25 18.10 8.48
CA ALA A 234 1.70 19.45 8.14
C ALA A 234 1.69 19.75 6.63
N SER A 235 1.15 18.85 5.79
CA SER A 235 0.94 19.11 4.37
C SER A 235 0.00 20.33 4.21
N PRO A 236 0.17 21.18 3.18
CA PRO A 236 -0.70 22.33 2.90
C PRO A 236 -2.02 21.88 2.24
N LEU A 237 -2.64 20.85 2.80
CA LEU A 237 -3.91 20.28 2.36
C LEU A 237 -4.99 20.65 3.36
N THR A 238 -6.25 20.51 2.96
CA THR A 238 -7.43 20.76 3.80
C THR A 238 -8.46 19.67 3.52
N LEU A 239 -9.39 19.48 4.45
CA LEU A 239 -10.53 18.60 4.22
C LEU A 239 -11.73 19.40 3.74
N TYR A 240 -12.36 18.91 2.69
CA TYR A 240 -13.55 19.51 2.10
C TYR A 240 -14.75 18.59 2.21
N THR A 241 -15.92 19.21 2.29
CA THR A 241 -17.20 18.54 2.05
C THR A 241 -17.53 18.72 0.57
N VAL A 242 -17.47 17.62 -0.18
CA VAL A 242 -17.80 17.57 -1.61
C VAL A 242 -19.17 16.90 -1.76
N ALA A 243 -20.04 17.46 -2.58
CA ALA A 243 -21.38 16.89 -2.79
C ALA A 243 -21.32 15.70 -3.77
N ASN A 244 -22.14 14.67 -3.51
CA ASN A 244 -22.46 13.62 -4.48
C ASN A 244 -23.51 14.14 -5.45
N GLY A 245 -23.10 15.10 -6.28
CA GLY A 245 -23.95 15.80 -7.19
C GLY A 245 -23.14 16.73 -8.08
N ASN A 246 -23.84 17.47 -8.94
CA ASN A 246 -23.23 18.49 -9.78
C ASN A 246 -23.69 19.87 -9.30
N PRO A 247 -22.80 20.76 -8.78
CA PRO A 247 -21.33 20.61 -8.70
C PRO A 247 -20.83 19.68 -7.58
N GLY A 248 -19.77 18.90 -7.84
CA GLY A 248 -19.23 17.90 -6.91
C GLY A 248 -18.67 16.66 -7.62
N PHE A 249 -18.70 15.48 -6.98
CA PHE A 249 -18.14 14.25 -7.56
C PHE A 249 -18.82 13.82 -8.87
N ASP A 250 -20.07 14.20 -9.09
CA ASP A 250 -20.80 13.92 -10.34
C ASP A 250 -20.57 15.00 -11.42
N SER A 251 -19.68 15.98 -11.18
CA SER A 251 -19.35 16.99 -12.18
C SER A 251 -18.70 16.33 -13.41
N PRO A 252 -19.16 16.64 -14.64
CA PRO A 252 -18.59 16.08 -15.84
C PRO A 252 -17.08 16.32 -15.91
N GLY A 253 -16.32 15.24 -16.13
CA GLY A 253 -14.86 15.31 -16.13
C GLY A 253 -14.22 14.74 -14.87
N ALA A 254 -15.00 14.49 -13.82
CA ALA A 254 -14.55 13.84 -12.60
C ALA A 254 -14.58 12.29 -12.72
N LEU A 255 -13.49 11.62 -12.36
CA LEU A 255 -13.39 10.16 -12.20
C LEU A 255 -12.58 9.84 -10.95
N VAL A 256 -13.21 9.35 -9.89
CA VAL A 256 -12.50 9.07 -8.63
C VAL A 256 -12.32 7.58 -8.44
N PHE A 257 -11.10 7.12 -8.18
CA PHE A 257 -10.88 5.69 -7.96
C PHE A 257 -11.44 5.21 -6.62
N MET A 258 -11.23 6.00 -5.56
CA MET A 258 -11.73 5.74 -4.21
C MET A 258 -13.15 6.31 -4.00
N GLU A 259 -14.09 5.98 -4.89
CA GLU A 259 -15.52 6.28 -4.75
C GLU A 259 -16.32 5.00 -4.52
N THR A 260 -17.45 5.10 -3.82
CA THR A 260 -18.36 3.96 -3.55
C THR A 260 -18.77 3.23 -4.83
N SER A 261 -18.94 3.99 -5.92
CA SER A 261 -19.47 3.52 -7.19
C SER A 261 -18.45 3.68 -8.32
N ILE A 262 -17.39 2.89 -8.27
CA ILE A 262 -16.27 2.95 -9.22
C ILE A 262 -16.75 2.94 -10.67
N SER A 263 -16.46 4.03 -11.39
CA SER A 263 -16.77 4.14 -12.80
C SER A 263 -16.16 3.02 -13.65
N SER A 264 -16.94 2.50 -14.59
CA SER A 264 -16.44 1.54 -15.59
C SER A 264 -15.30 2.09 -16.45
N ALA A 265 -15.07 3.41 -16.47
CA ALA A 265 -13.96 4.06 -17.17
C ALA A 265 -12.58 3.72 -16.58
N PHE A 266 -12.48 3.23 -15.34
CA PHE A 266 -11.22 2.78 -14.74
C PHE A 266 -10.71 1.44 -15.30
N ASN A 267 -11.54 0.72 -16.05
CA ASN A 267 -11.15 -0.55 -16.68
C ASN A 267 -10.50 -0.28 -18.06
N PRO A 268 -9.24 -0.70 -18.34
CA PRO A 268 -8.34 -1.59 -17.59
C PRO A 268 -7.12 -0.90 -16.92
N ARG A 269 -7.17 0.42 -16.66
CA ARG A 269 -6.02 1.32 -16.43
C ARG A 269 -5.30 1.22 -15.07
N LEU A 270 -5.35 0.08 -14.38
CA LEU A 270 -4.98 0.01 -12.95
C LEU A 270 -3.50 0.14 -12.62
N VAL A 271 -2.62 0.06 -13.62
CA VAL A 271 -1.20 0.31 -13.38
C VAL A 271 -0.70 1.30 -14.44
N PRO A 272 -0.25 2.49 -14.02
CA PRO A 272 -0.16 2.96 -12.62
C PRO A 272 -1.53 3.43 -12.04
N LEU A 273 -1.65 3.46 -10.70
CA LEU A 273 -2.66 4.30 -10.03
C LEU A 273 -2.52 5.75 -10.51
N THR A 274 -3.50 6.61 -10.27
CA THR A 274 -3.30 8.04 -10.52
C THR A 274 -2.41 8.64 -9.42
N ASN A 275 -1.83 9.80 -9.69
CA ASN A 275 -0.84 10.43 -8.82
C ASN A 275 -1.36 10.64 -7.38
N ASP A 276 -2.66 10.83 -7.21
CA ASP A 276 -3.21 11.27 -5.93
C ASP A 276 -3.72 10.11 -5.08
N GLU A 277 -3.97 8.93 -5.69
CA GLU A 277 -4.02 7.70 -4.90
C GLU A 277 -2.64 7.34 -4.36
N TYR A 278 -1.56 7.57 -5.14
CA TYR A 278 -0.20 7.47 -4.59
C TYR A 278 0.02 8.49 -3.48
N ALA A 279 -0.45 9.73 -3.63
CA ALA A 279 -0.36 10.76 -2.60
C ALA A 279 -1.07 10.34 -1.30
N GLY A 280 -2.30 9.81 -1.39
CA GLY A 280 -3.02 9.28 -0.23
C GLY A 280 -2.28 8.14 0.46
N ARG A 281 -1.68 7.24 -0.32
CA ARG A 281 -0.78 6.23 0.22
C ARG A 281 0.43 6.85 0.91
N GLN A 282 1.11 7.83 0.29
CA GLN A 282 2.27 8.51 0.90
C GLN A 282 1.90 9.23 2.18
N PHE A 283 0.69 9.77 2.27
CA PHE A 283 0.18 10.40 3.48
C PHE A 283 0.04 9.39 4.64
N LEU A 284 -0.39 8.16 4.35
CA LEU A 284 -0.54 7.11 5.35
C LEU A 284 0.77 6.35 5.65
N TYR A 285 1.59 6.13 4.64
CA TYR A 285 2.79 5.29 4.67
C TYR A 285 3.99 6.01 4.04
N PRO A 286 4.41 7.17 4.56
CA PRO A 286 5.47 7.94 3.94
C PRO A 286 6.80 7.19 4.01
N SER A 287 7.42 6.92 2.86
CA SER A 287 8.79 6.41 2.79
C SER A 287 9.72 7.51 2.23
N VAL A 288 10.34 8.27 3.14
CA VAL A 288 11.33 9.32 2.81
C VAL A 288 12.75 8.79 2.70
N ARG A 289 12.96 7.54 3.10
CA ARG A 289 14.19 6.82 2.80
C ARG A 289 13.91 6.03 1.54
N PRO A 290 14.73 6.10 0.48
CA PRO A 290 14.78 4.98 -0.44
C PRO A 290 14.97 3.76 0.46
N ARG A 291 14.03 2.79 0.45
CA ARG A 291 14.26 1.50 1.10
C ARG A 291 15.68 1.14 0.79
N TYR A 292 16.52 1.02 1.83
CA TYR A 292 17.95 0.91 1.67
C TYR A 292 18.22 0.05 0.47
N GLN A 293 18.53 0.71 -0.66
CA GLN A 293 19.03 -0.06 -1.76
C GLN A 293 20.31 -0.55 -1.13
N LEU A 294 20.41 -1.85 -0.97
CA LEU A 294 21.69 -2.47 -0.78
C LEU A 294 22.44 -2.27 -2.11
N ALA A 295 22.69 -1.01 -2.46
CA ALA A 295 23.69 -0.57 -3.40
C ALA A 295 24.99 -0.85 -2.67
N ALA A 296 25.33 -2.13 -2.60
CA ALA A 296 26.68 -2.55 -2.39
C ALA A 296 27.46 -1.94 -3.56
N ALA A 297 28.09 -0.80 -3.34
CA ALA A 297 29.10 -0.33 -4.26
C ALA A 297 30.26 -1.31 -4.11
N VAL A 298 30.48 -2.11 -5.14
CA VAL A 298 31.58 -3.07 -5.23
C VAL A 298 32.68 -2.41 -6.04
N GLU A 299 33.68 -1.87 -5.36
CA GLU A 299 34.87 -1.29 -5.99
C GLU A 299 35.98 -2.34 -6.02
N ARG A 300 36.55 -2.61 -7.20
CA ARG A 300 37.70 -3.51 -7.33
C ARG A 300 39.00 -2.74 -7.06
N LEU A 301 39.74 -3.16 -6.05
CA LEU A 301 41.03 -2.59 -5.63
C LEU A 301 42.14 -3.60 -5.91
N GLY A 302 42.40 -3.87 -7.19
CA GLY A 302 43.37 -4.89 -7.60
C GLY A 302 42.89 -6.33 -7.32
N ASP A 303 43.57 -7.01 -6.40
CA ASP A 303 43.24 -8.35 -5.89
C ASP A 303 42.24 -8.32 -4.72
N ARG A 304 41.76 -7.12 -4.36
CA ARG A 304 40.77 -6.91 -3.31
C ARG A 304 39.47 -6.33 -3.85
N VAL A 305 38.41 -6.50 -3.08
CA VAL A 305 37.11 -5.88 -3.31
C VAL A 305 36.76 -5.04 -2.10
N ARG A 306 36.34 -3.80 -2.34
CA ARG A 306 35.71 -2.94 -1.35
C ARG A 306 34.21 -3.02 -1.54
N ILE A 307 33.52 -3.35 -0.46
CA ILE A 307 32.06 -3.27 -0.37
C ILE A 307 31.73 -2.10 0.53
N SER A 308 30.93 -1.17 0.03
CA SER A 308 30.36 -0.08 0.81
C SER A 308 28.85 -0.15 0.72
N TRP A 309 28.18 0.03 1.86
CA TRP A 309 26.72 0.13 1.93
C TRP A 309 26.35 1.31 2.83
N GLN A 310 25.20 1.92 2.57
CA GLN A 310 24.66 3.00 3.37
C GLN A 310 23.36 2.56 4.03
N GLY A 311 23.26 2.84 5.34
CA GLY A 311 22.05 2.63 6.11
C GLY A 311 21.68 1.16 6.28
N LEU A 312 22.37 0.45 7.17
CA LEU A 312 21.86 -0.86 7.54
C LEU A 312 20.57 -0.70 8.35
N PRO A 313 19.60 -1.61 8.20
CA PRO A 313 18.58 -1.76 9.22
C PRO A 313 19.25 -2.06 10.56
N THR A 314 18.57 -1.75 11.66
CA THR A 314 18.89 -2.11 13.06
C THR A 314 19.02 -3.63 13.31
N ARG A 315 19.10 -4.45 12.26
CA ARG A 315 19.17 -5.91 12.28
C ARG A 315 20.61 -6.39 12.16
N SER A 316 20.85 -7.60 12.69
CA SER A 316 22.14 -8.28 12.49
C SER A 316 22.36 -8.60 11.00
N TYR A 317 23.62 -8.58 10.55
CA TYR A 317 23.99 -8.91 9.18
C TYR A 317 25.32 -9.68 9.15
N TRP A 318 25.51 -10.44 8.07
CA TRP A 318 26.74 -11.17 7.75
C TRP A 318 27.15 -10.90 6.31
N VAL A 319 28.45 -10.77 6.09
CA VAL A 319 29.05 -10.73 4.76
C VAL A 319 29.72 -12.09 4.51
N ASP A 320 29.27 -12.78 3.48
CA ASP A 320 29.90 -14.03 3.02
C ASP A 320 30.71 -13.78 1.75
N HIS A 321 31.80 -14.53 1.59
CA HIS A 321 32.65 -14.57 0.42
C HIS A 321 32.70 -15.98 -0.17
N SER A 322 32.86 -16.06 -1.49
CA SER A 322 33.04 -17.30 -2.24
C SER A 322 33.97 -17.07 -3.41
N ASP A 323 34.90 -18.00 -3.65
CA ASP A 323 35.78 -17.93 -4.82
C ASP A 323 35.08 -18.35 -6.12
N ASP A 324 34.07 -19.21 -6.02
CA ASP A 324 33.44 -19.91 -7.16
C ASP A 324 31.90 -19.84 -7.18
N GLY A 325 31.29 -19.26 -6.15
CA GLY A 325 29.84 -19.15 -5.98
C GLY A 325 29.17 -20.40 -5.40
N THR A 326 29.92 -21.47 -5.16
CA THR A 326 29.38 -22.75 -4.66
C THR A 326 29.54 -22.86 -3.15
N THR A 327 30.70 -22.45 -2.61
CA THR A 327 31.02 -22.54 -1.18
C THR A 327 31.17 -21.14 -0.60
N TRP A 328 30.37 -20.82 0.42
CA TRP A 328 30.31 -19.49 1.02
C TRP A 328 30.86 -19.50 2.44
N THR A 329 31.80 -18.61 2.74
CA THR A 329 32.40 -18.44 4.07
C THR A 329 32.08 -17.05 4.61
N THR A 330 31.56 -16.96 5.84
CA THR A 330 31.32 -15.67 6.49
C THR A 330 32.65 -15.03 6.89
N ILE A 331 32.91 -13.83 6.38
CA ILE A 331 34.16 -13.10 6.60
C ILE A 331 34.00 -11.89 7.53
N ASN A 332 32.77 -11.42 7.74
CA ASN A 332 32.45 -10.40 8.72
C ASN A 332 30.98 -10.52 9.16
N GLY A 333 30.69 -10.10 10.38
CA GLY A 333 29.32 -10.02 10.89
C GLY A 333 29.28 -9.22 12.18
N SER A 334 28.21 -8.43 12.34
CA SER A 334 27.92 -7.75 13.60
C SER A 334 26.66 -8.39 14.21
N PRO A 335 26.77 -9.12 15.32
CA PRO A 335 25.62 -9.39 16.15
C PRO A 335 25.24 -8.07 16.81
N VAL A 336 24.29 -7.33 16.26
CA VAL A 336 23.76 -6.15 16.98
C VAL A 336 23.04 -6.70 18.21
N PRO A 337 23.46 -6.36 19.45
CA PRO A 337 22.71 -6.77 20.63
C PRO A 337 21.32 -6.13 20.53
N ALA A 338 20.26 -6.90 20.82
CA ALA A 338 18.87 -6.46 20.79
C ALA A 338 18.51 -5.33 21.80
N ALA A 339 19.51 -4.65 22.38
CA ALA A 339 19.33 -3.54 23.30
C ALA A 339 20.51 -2.57 23.22
N ALA A 340 20.46 -1.64 22.27
CA ALA A 340 21.15 -0.36 22.40
C ALA A 340 20.11 0.76 22.25
N SER A 341 19.11 0.76 23.15
CA SER A 341 18.25 1.90 23.40
C SER A 341 19.10 3.04 23.97
N GLY A 342 19.68 3.87 23.11
CA GLY A 342 20.50 4.99 23.57
C GLY A 342 21.36 5.72 22.54
N ARG A 343 21.45 5.25 21.28
CA ARG A 343 22.01 6.09 20.22
C ARG A 343 20.89 6.93 19.61
N THR A 344 20.98 8.24 19.79
CA THR A 344 20.21 9.21 19.01
C THR A 344 20.65 9.11 17.55
N GLU A 345 19.69 8.91 16.64
CA GLU A 345 19.82 8.65 15.20
C GLU A 345 20.43 9.80 14.37
N THR A 346 21.24 10.70 14.96
CA THR A 346 21.67 11.93 14.28
C THR A 346 22.95 11.79 13.45
N ASP A 347 23.63 10.64 13.44
CA ASP A 347 24.85 10.45 12.63
C ASP A 347 24.97 9.02 12.05
N ASP A 348 24.00 8.58 11.24
CA ASP A 348 24.09 7.32 10.48
C ASP A 348 24.55 7.56 9.03
N THR A 349 25.69 8.27 8.88
CA THR A 349 26.47 8.27 7.63
C THR A 349 27.63 7.28 7.66
N ASP A 350 27.63 6.36 8.63
CA ASP A 350 28.64 5.30 8.75
C ASP A 350 28.54 4.34 7.55
N ALA A 351 29.17 4.74 6.45
CA ALA A 351 29.50 3.88 5.34
C ALA A 351 30.44 2.81 5.89
N MET A 352 29.90 1.62 6.14
CA MET A 352 30.72 0.53 6.59
C MET A 352 31.56 0.03 5.41
N ARG A 353 32.86 -0.14 5.65
CA ARG A 353 33.83 -0.50 4.63
C ARG A 353 34.40 -1.86 4.95
N LEU A 354 34.36 -2.75 3.97
CA LEU A 354 35.01 -4.05 4.07
C LEU A 354 35.93 -4.26 2.86
N ASP A 355 37.22 -4.47 3.13
CA ASP A 355 38.21 -4.82 2.12
C ASP A 355 38.53 -6.32 2.22
N GLY A 356 38.13 -7.13 1.25
CA GLY A 356 38.36 -8.58 1.22
C GLY A 356 39.07 -9.08 -0.06
N PRO A 357 39.38 -10.37 -0.19
CA PRO A 357 40.01 -10.97 -1.39
C PRO A 357 39.12 -10.91 -2.64
N ALA A 358 39.67 -11.05 -3.85
CA ALA A 358 38.85 -11.14 -5.05
C ALA A 358 37.88 -12.35 -4.97
N GLY A 359 36.65 -12.18 -5.45
CA GLY A 359 35.64 -13.24 -5.43
C GLY A 359 34.22 -12.69 -5.46
N LEU A 360 33.27 -13.58 -5.22
CA LEU A 360 31.86 -13.26 -5.06
C LEU A 360 31.55 -12.95 -3.61
N TYR A 361 30.67 -11.99 -3.42
CA TYR A 361 30.24 -11.54 -2.10
C TYR A 361 28.72 -11.50 -2.05
N ARG A 362 28.18 -11.80 -0.87
CA ARG A 362 26.77 -11.56 -0.57
C ARG A 362 26.64 -11.03 0.85
N VAL A 363 25.64 -10.18 1.03
CA VAL A 363 25.21 -9.76 2.36
C VAL A 363 23.98 -10.57 2.73
N ARG A 364 24.07 -11.33 3.82
CA ARG A 364 22.93 -11.96 4.46
C ARG A 364 22.46 -11.06 5.59
N LEU A 365 21.21 -10.61 5.51
CA LEU A 365 20.56 -10.00 6.66
C LEU A 365 20.04 -11.12 7.58
N ALA A 366 20.01 -10.88 8.89
CA ALA A 366 19.18 -11.68 9.77
C ALA A 366 17.74 -11.53 9.28
N GLY A 367 17.23 -12.60 8.70
CA GLY A 367 15.79 -12.79 8.62
C GLY A 367 15.22 -12.90 10.03
N PRO A 368 13.88 -12.87 10.16
CA PRO A 368 13.28 -13.70 11.20
C PRO A 368 13.77 -15.15 11.09
#